data_AF-A0A1I2AAJ9-F1
#
_entry.id   AF-A0A1I2AAJ9-F1
#
_cell.length_a   1.000
_cell.length_b   1.000
_cell.length_c   1.000
_cell.angle_alpha   90.00
_cell.angle_beta   90.00
_cell.angle_gamma   90.00
#
_symmetry.space_group_name_H-M   'P 1'
#
loop_
_entity.id
_entity.type
_entity.pdbx_description
1 polymer ?
#
loop_
_entity_poly.entity_id
_entity_poly.type
_entity_poly.pdbx_seq_one_letter_code
_entity_poly.pdbx_strand_id
1 'polypeptide(L)'
;MRPVAGVVLALCVLAGCFSDTTPQLSTGGPTSTSDAASTTSTSTSLDTATSSTSTSTSTSTPTEVTTTDATTTGGCPMGQPPKSWYLDGDGDGFGAGEPVAVACDAPAGAVDSAGDCDDLVFEINPGAAELCNMGVDDDCDGLVDEYSADNLACGTCSLSEFGGAVSWVCSESLAFTAAEAFCQQFGAAVHLVHPENATELAFVRDRIFDHLGEVPAELRFWTGLHRREALWDECTTNPDATDWVALDGAPVTYLPWRDGAPDNAECFPLCTTELLEDPGCPRENCIELGEALTGAFNDFACSMPAAGLVCQARLGDP
;
A
#
# COMPACT_ATOMS: atom_id res chain seq x y z
N MET A 1 49.06 22.84 18.75
CA MET A 1 49.01 23.89 19.79
C MET A 1 47.56 24.01 20.26
N ARG A 2 47.37 24.17 21.57
CA ARG A 2 46.10 24.17 22.30
C ARG A 2 45.17 25.36 21.94
N PRO A 3 43.88 25.29 22.31
CA PRO A 3 42.75 25.99 21.68
C PRO A 3 42.36 27.30 22.38
N VAL A 4 41.48 28.08 21.73
CA VAL A 4 40.81 29.26 22.31
C VAL A 4 39.39 28.86 22.74
N ALA A 5 39.11 29.00 24.04
CA ALA A 5 37.78 29.04 24.66
C ALA A 5 37.04 30.32 24.22
N GLY A 6 35.72 30.38 24.02
CA GLY A 6 34.63 29.86 24.84
C GLY A 6 33.89 31.06 25.43
N VAL A 7 32.65 31.31 25.01
CA VAL A 7 31.67 32.11 25.77
C VAL A 7 30.33 31.39 25.68
N VAL A 8 29.99 30.76 26.81
CA VAL A 8 28.68 30.20 27.14
C VAL A 8 27.93 31.30 27.87
N LEU A 9 26.72 31.64 27.42
CA LEU A 9 25.80 32.49 28.18
C LEU A 9 24.69 31.61 28.76
N ALA A 10 24.63 31.53 30.08
CA ALA A 10 23.65 30.76 30.83
C ALA A 10 22.67 31.68 31.58
N LEU A 11 21.38 31.35 31.42
CA LEU A 11 20.27 31.29 32.38
C LEU A 11 19.86 32.48 33.29
N CYS A 12 18.54 32.70 33.31
CA CYS A 12 17.62 32.57 34.48
C CYS A 12 16.17 32.68 33.94
N VAL A 13 15.27 31.69 33.92
CA VAL A 13 14.56 30.88 34.96
C VAL A 13 13.52 31.63 35.80
N LEU A 14 12.27 31.14 35.72
CA LEU A 14 11.22 30.92 36.76
C LEU A 14 9.93 30.50 36.01
N ALA A 15 9.10 29.50 36.30
CA ALA A 15 8.96 28.34 37.21
C ALA A 15 7.67 27.60 36.70
N GLY A 16 7.36 26.31 36.84
CA GLY A 16 7.85 25.15 37.60
C GLY A 16 7.25 23.86 36.98
N CYS A 17 7.92 22.71 37.05
CA CYS A 17 7.89 21.69 38.12
C CYS A 17 6.83 20.58 37.89
N PHE A 18 7.27 19.42 37.39
CA PHE A 18 7.02 18.09 37.98
C PHE A 18 8.15 17.11 37.55
N SER A 19 8.85 16.56 38.54
CA SER A 19 9.67 15.32 38.49
C SER A 19 8.74 14.16 38.92
N ASP A 20 8.92 12.88 38.63
CA ASP A 20 10.05 11.94 38.77
C ASP A 20 9.44 10.61 38.22
N THR A 21 10.06 9.66 37.51
CA THR A 21 11.10 8.73 37.96
C THR A 21 11.35 7.72 36.83
N THR A 22 12.60 7.44 36.50
CA THR A 22 13.04 6.28 35.68
C THR A 22 13.62 5.20 36.58
N PRO A 23 13.57 3.91 36.20
CA PRO A 23 14.57 2.94 36.67
C PRO A 23 15.41 2.36 35.53
N GLN A 24 16.73 2.55 35.65
CA GLN A 24 17.80 1.64 35.18
C GLN A 24 17.92 0.48 36.21
N LEU A 25 18.53 -0.70 36.03
CA LEU A 25 19.40 -1.39 35.07
C LEU A 25 19.54 -2.83 35.63
N SER A 26 19.72 -3.88 34.82
CA SER A 26 20.61 -4.98 35.23
C SER A 26 21.14 -5.78 34.04
N THR A 27 22.46 -5.81 33.98
CA THR A 27 23.35 -6.54 33.07
C THR A 27 23.45 -8.02 33.43
N GLY A 28 23.52 -8.90 32.41
CA GLY A 28 23.99 -10.27 32.58
C GLY A 28 24.01 -11.06 31.26
N GLY A 29 25.21 -11.29 30.72
CA GLY A 29 25.53 -12.40 29.80
C GLY A 29 26.92 -12.95 30.17
N PRO A 30 27.57 -13.85 29.39
CA PRO A 30 27.08 -14.77 28.35
C PRO A 30 27.63 -16.22 28.51
N THR A 31 27.24 -17.16 27.62
CA THR A 31 28.02 -18.30 27.02
C THR A 31 27.04 -19.11 26.12
N SER A 32 27.10 -19.10 24.78
CA SER A 32 27.88 -19.97 23.85
C SER A 32 27.62 -21.48 24.08
N THR A 33 27.26 -22.38 23.16
CA THR A 33 27.58 -22.64 21.74
C THR A 33 26.60 -23.73 21.22
N SER A 34 26.02 -23.60 20.02
CA SER A 34 26.37 -24.25 18.73
C SER A 34 25.69 -25.60 18.41
N ASP A 35 25.33 -25.70 17.12
CA ASP A 35 25.11 -26.89 16.29
C ASP A 35 23.83 -27.70 16.46
N ALA A 36 23.25 -28.35 15.45
CA ALA A 36 23.20 -28.24 13.98
C ALA A 36 22.26 -29.39 13.54
N ALA A 37 21.60 -29.21 12.39
CA ALA A 37 21.18 -30.25 11.45
C ALA A 37 20.19 -31.35 11.93
N SER A 38 18.99 -31.39 11.35
CA SER A 38 18.64 -32.28 10.22
C SER A 38 18.40 -33.73 10.63
N THR A 39 17.16 -34.20 10.50
CA THR A 39 16.79 -35.14 9.41
C THR A 39 15.31 -35.52 9.49
N THR A 40 14.68 -35.32 8.34
CA THR A 40 13.62 -36.09 7.67
C THR A 40 13.27 -37.47 8.24
N SER A 41 11.97 -37.78 8.27
CA SER A 41 11.29 -38.91 7.57
C SER A 41 10.07 -39.37 8.38
N THR A 42 8.84 -39.24 7.85
CA THR A 42 8.03 -40.34 7.24
C THR A 42 7.97 -41.60 8.11
N SER A 43 6.85 -42.24 8.39
CA SER A 43 5.57 -42.35 7.68
C SER A 43 4.59 -43.15 8.54
N THR A 44 3.30 -43.12 8.15
CA THR A 44 2.32 -44.25 8.19
C THR A 44 1.92 -44.83 9.57
N SER A 45 0.69 -45.23 9.86
CA SER A 45 -0.66 -45.12 9.29
C SER A 45 -1.47 -46.18 10.04
N LEU A 46 -2.68 -45.83 10.52
CA LEU A 46 -3.79 -46.76 10.85
C LEU A 46 -3.48 -47.80 11.99
N ASP A 47 -4.39 -48.22 12.86
CA ASP A 47 -5.80 -48.49 12.66
C ASP A 47 -6.49 -48.86 13.99
N THR A 48 -7.82 -48.74 13.97
CA THR A 48 -8.81 -49.55 14.70
C THR A 48 -9.14 -49.25 16.17
N ALA A 49 -10.44 -48.97 16.34
CA ALA A 49 -11.22 -48.82 17.55
C ALA A 49 -11.33 -50.09 18.40
N THR A 50 -11.55 -49.91 19.71
CA THR A 50 -12.48 -50.77 20.45
C THR A 50 -13.01 -50.09 21.71
N SER A 51 -14.33 -50.02 21.81
CA SER A 51 -15.08 -49.61 23.00
C SER A 51 -14.75 -50.45 24.23
N SER A 52 -14.76 -49.83 25.40
CA SER A 52 -15.24 -50.50 26.62
C SER A 52 -15.90 -49.49 27.55
N THR A 53 -17.19 -49.71 27.72
CA THR A 53 -18.11 -49.10 28.68
C THR A 53 -17.64 -49.36 30.11
N SER A 54 -17.77 -48.37 30.99
CA SER A 54 -17.83 -48.59 32.44
C SER A 54 -18.76 -47.59 33.07
N THR A 55 -19.97 -48.07 33.35
CA THR A 55 -21.02 -47.44 34.14
C THR A 55 -20.55 -47.29 35.59
N SER A 56 -20.78 -46.13 36.20
CA SER A 56 -20.80 -45.99 37.66
C SER A 56 -21.85 -44.95 38.04
N THR A 57 -22.96 -45.47 38.53
CA THR A 57 -24.09 -44.77 39.12
C THR A 57 -23.67 -44.17 40.47
N SER A 58 -24.04 -42.93 40.75
CA SER A 58 -24.12 -42.41 42.12
C SER A 58 -25.19 -41.34 42.20
N THR A 59 -26.30 -41.72 42.84
CA THR A 59 -27.46 -40.91 43.18
C THR A 59 -27.12 -39.96 44.32
N SER A 60 -27.50 -38.68 44.22
CA SER A 60 -27.70 -37.78 45.36
C SER A 60 -28.81 -36.78 45.03
N THR A 61 -29.79 -36.71 45.92
CA THR A 61 -31.05 -35.97 45.86
C THR A 61 -30.87 -34.44 45.90
N PRO A 62 -31.80 -33.65 45.30
CA PRO A 62 -31.69 -32.20 45.24
C PRO A 62 -32.15 -31.58 46.56
N THR A 63 -31.31 -30.73 47.15
CA THR A 63 -31.72 -29.84 48.23
C THR A 63 -32.12 -28.51 47.58
N GLU A 64 -33.39 -28.17 47.78
CA GLU A 64 -34.05 -26.93 47.39
C GLU A 64 -33.29 -25.71 47.92
N VAL A 65 -32.59 -24.99 47.03
CA VAL A 65 -32.02 -23.68 47.33
C VAL A 65 -33.07 -22.65 46.97
N THR A 66 -33.60 -22.00 48.00
CA THR A 66 -34.48 -20.84 47.92
C THR A 66 -33.69 -19.70 47.28
N THR A 67 -33.98 -19.39 46.01
CA THR A 67 -33.45 -18.20 45.33
C THR A 67 -34.20 -16.97 45.81
N THR A 68 -33.62 -16.27 46.79
CA THR A 68 -33.90 -14.86 47.04
C THR A 68 -32.62 -14.06 46.90
N ASP A 69 -32.67 -13.06 46.02
CA ASP A 69 -31.73 -11.98 45.75
C ASP A 69 -30.38 -12.31 45.09
N ALA A 70 -30.43 -12.49 43.76
CA ALA A 70 -29.33 -12.07 42.91
C ALA A 70 -29.46 -10.55 42.67
N THR A 71 -28.79 -9.78 43.52
CA THR A 71 -28.45 -8.38 43.25
C THR A 71 -27.57 -8.34 42.00
N THR A 72 -28.20 -7.98 40.89
CA THR A 72 -27.67 -7.22 39.76
C THR A 72 -26.15 -7.13 39.63
N THR A 73 -25.55 -8.00 38.80
CA THR A 73 -24.37 -7.61 38.02
C THR A 73 -24.87 -7.07 36.68
N GLY A 74 -24.99 -5.75 36.57
CA GLY A 74 -25.13 -5.07 35.27
C GLY A 74 -26.53 -4.66 34.76
N GLY A 75 -27.56 -4.65 35.60
CA GLY A 75 -28.88 -4.05 35.27
C GLY A 75 -29.71 -4.80 34.23
N CYS A 76 -29.22 -5.93 33.73
CA CYS A 76 -29.82 -6.70 32.65
C CYS A 76 -30.82 -7.76 33.15
N PRO A 77 -31.91 -8.04 32.39
CA PRO A 77 -32.79 -9.18 32.67
C PRO A 77 -32.01 -10.49 32.70
N MET A 78 -32.43 -11.44 33.54
CA MET A 78 -31.73 -12.71 33.69
C MET A 78 -31.64 -13.46 32.36
N GLY A 79 -30.40 -13.70 31.91
CA GLY A 79 -30.10 -14.44 30.68
C GLY A 79 -29.59 -13.60 29.52
N GLN A 80 -29.55 -12.27 29.63
CA GLN A 80 -28.99 -11.40 28.59
C GLN A 80 -27.67 -10.75 29.08
N PRO A 81 -26.53 -10.99 28.40
CA PRO A 81 -25.33 -10.22 28.67
C PRO A 81 -25.51 -8.78 28.16
N PRO A 82 -25.01 -7.76 28.87
CA PRO A 82 -25.00 -6.40 28.36
C PRO A 82 -24.11 -6.30 27.11
N LYS A 83 -24.48 -5.42 26.18
CA LYS A 83 -23.69 -5.09 24.99
C LYS A 83 -23.03 -3.73 25.16
N SER A 84 -21.94 -3.52 24.45
CA SER A 84 -21.37 -2.20 24.22
C SER A 84 -22.19 -1.48 23.15
N TRP A 85 -22.44 -0.19 23.35
CA TRP A 85 -23.17 0.68 22.43
C TRP A 85 -22.28 1.87 22.04
N TYR A 86 -22.22 2.17 20.75
CA TYR A 86 -21.42 3.21 20.11
C TYR A 86 -22.37 4.29 19.58
N LEU A 87 -21.97 5.56 19.67
CA LEU A 87 -22.76 6.64 19.07
C LEU A 87 -22.73 6.47 17.55
N ASP A 88 -23.89 6.64 16.91
CA ASP A 88 -24.07 6.61 15.46
C ASP A 88 -24.48 8.03 15.04
N GLY A 89 -23.52 8.79 14.55
CA GLY A 89 -23.63 10.24 14.33
C GLY A 89 -24.36 10.60 13.04
N ASP A 90 -24.27 9.76 12.02
CA ASP A 90 -24.83 9.98 10.69
C ASP A 90 -26.03 9.07 10.34
N GLY A 91 -26.25 8.02 11.13
CA GLY A 91 -27.38 7.12 11.04
C GLY A 91 -27.21 5.96 10.06
N ASP A 92 -25.98 5.55 9.74
CA ASP A 92 -25.71 4.44 8.82
C ASP A 92 -25.77 3.03 9.48
N GLY A 93 -25.79 2.99 10.82
CA GLY A 93 -25.88 1.76 11.59
C GLY A 93 -24.56 1.27 12.18
N PHE A 94 -23.45 1.98 11.97
CA PHE A 94 -22.17 1.81 12.64
C PHE A 94 -21.89 3.01 13.55
N GLY A 95 -20.91 2.86 14.44
CA GLY A 95 -20.57 3.93 15.37
C GLY A 95 -19.08 3.95 15.66
N ALA A 96 -18.55 5.15 15.87
CA ALA A 96 -17.12 5.37 16.05
C ALA A 96 -16.69 5.45 17.52
N GLY A 97 -15.41 5.17 17.76
CA GLY A 97 -14.72 5.42 19.04
C GLY A 97 -15.07 4.46 20.18
N GLU A 98 -14.96 4.95 21.42
CA GLU A 98 -15.22 4.17 22.63
C GLU A 98 -16.72 4.05 22.91
N PRO A 99 -17.17 2.91 23.47
CA PRO A 99 -18.58 2.71 23.75
C PRO A 99 -19.12 3.75 24.74
N VAL A 100 -20.20 4.42 24.36
CA VAL A 100 -20.87 5.43 25.19
C VAL A 100 -21.66 4.80 26.34
N ALA A 101 -22.01 3.52 26.21
CA ALA A 101 -22.67 2.76 27.27
C ALA A 101 -22.41 1.25 27.16
N VAL A 102 -22.51 0.57 28.29
CA VAL A 102 -22.64 -0.90 28.36
C VAL A 102 -23.98 -1.21 29.00
N ALA A 103 -24.93 -1.70 28.21
CA ALA A 103 -26.33 -1.83 28.62
C ALA A 103 -27.05 -2.96 27.88
N CYS A 104 -28.21 -3.34 28.39
CA CYS A 104 -29.04 -4.35 27.74
C CYS A 104 -29.81 -3.82 26.54
N ASP A 105 -30.32 -2.60 26.64
CA ASP A 105 -31.08 -1.93 25.58
C ASP A 105 -30.25 -0.77 25.01
N ALA A 106 -30.44 -0.48 23.72
CA ALA A 106 -29.77 0.59 23.02
C ALA A 106 -30.13 1.96 23.63
N PRO A 107 -29.13 2.78 24.02
CA PRO A 107 -29.34 4.21 24.21
C PRO A 107 -29.85 4.86 22.92
N ALA A 108 -30.54 5.99 23.04
CA ALA A 108 -31.02 6.71 21.86
C ALA A 108 -29.83 7.21 21.01
N GLY A 109 -29.87 6.92 19.71
CA GLY A 109 -28.80 7.29 18.76
C GLY A 109 -27.54 6.46 18.87
N ALA A 110 -27.62 5.26 19.46
CA ALA A 110 -26.46 4.37 19.59
C ALA A 110 -26.75 2.97 19.02
N VAL A 111 -25.72 2.36 18.45
CA VAL A 111 -25.74 1.06 17.77
C VAL A 111 -24.75 0.08 18.42
N ASP A 112 -24.91 -1.22 18.20
CA ASP A 112 -24.00 -2.25 18.73
C ASP A 112 -22.91 -2.67 17.73
N SER A 113 -22.92 -2.10 16.52
CA SER A 113 -21.86 -2.21 15.52
C SER A 113 -20.82 -1.12 15.76
N ALA A 114 -19.55 -1.50 15.84
CA ALA A 114 -18.42 -0.57 15.98
C ALA A 114 -17.62 -0.51 14.69
N GLY A 115 -16.63 0.37 14.64
CA GLY A 115 -15.59 0.36 13.61
C GLY A 115 -15.77 1.40 12.52
N ASP A 116 -16.72 2.30 12.69
CA ASP A 116 -16.85 3.47 11.83
C ASP A 116 -15.61 4.38 11.99
N CYS A 117 -15.01 4.74 10.85
CA CYS A 117 -13.84 5.58 10.75
C CYS A 117 -14.18 7.07 10.54
N ASP A 118 -15.41 7.42 10.11
CA ASP A 118 -15.93 8.79 10.04
C ASP A 118 -17.46 8.86 10.29
N ASP A 119 -17.84 8.90 11.56
CA ASP A 119 -19.22 8.97 12.13
C ASP A 119 -20.06 10.21 11.71
N LEU A 120 -19.60 10.96 10.72
CA LEU A 120 -20.28 12.12 10.14
C LEU A 120 -20.68 11.89 8.68
N VAL A 121 -20.30 10.78 8.07
CA VAL A 121 -20.46 10.47 6.64
C VAL A 121 -21.01 9.06 6.46
N PHE A 122 -22.32 8.96 6.17
CA PHE A 122 -23.03 7.67 6.08
C PHE A 122 -22.47 6.69 5.04
N GLU A 123 -21.69 7.19 4.08
CA GLU A 123 -21.02 6.40 3.05
C GLU A 123 -19.70 5.77 3.51
N ILE A 124 -19.15 6.14 4.68
CA ILE A 124 -17.87 5.67 5.21
C ILE A 124 -18.12 4.82 6.46
N ASN A 125 -18.15 3.49 6.30
CA ASN A 125 -18.38 2.55 7.40
C ASN A 125 -18.00 1.11 7.03
N PRO A 126 -17.85 0.19 8.00
CA PRO A 126 -17.53 -1.24 7.78
C PRO A 126 -18.43 -2.05 6.84
N GLY A 127 -19.57 -1.50 6.42
CA GLY A 127 -20.49 -2.13 5.45
C GLY A 127 -20.58 -1.38 4.12
N ALA A 128 -19.82 -0.30 3.94
CA ALA A 128 -19.76 0.46 2.71
C ALA A 128 -19.06 -0.34 1.61
N ALA A 129 -19.24 0.10 0.38
CA ALA A 129 -18.44 -0.38 -0.74
C ALA A 129 -17.39 0.68 -1.03
N GLU A 130 -16.14 0.26 -1.19
CA GLU A 130 -15.07 1.12 -1.68
C GLU A 130 -15.49 1.90 -2.93
N LEU A 131 -15.28 3.21 -2.89
CA LEU A 131 -15.37 4.08 -4.04
C LEU A 131 -13.95 4.55 -4.37
N CYS A 132 -13.61 4.58 -5.66
CA CYS A 132 -12.38 5.21 -6.15
C CYS A 132 -12.46 6.75 -5.93
N ASN A 133 -12.36 7.24 -4.68
CA ASN A 133 -12.76 8.58 -4.26
C ASN A 133 -11.60 9.44 -3.73
N MET A 134 -10.37 9.10 -4.15
CA MET A 134 -9.14 9.86 -3.91
C MET A 134 -8.54 9.66 -2.52
N GLY A 135 -8.43 8.41 -2.09
CA GLY A 135 -7.67 8.08 -0.89
C GLY A 135 -8.48 8.01 0.40
N VAL A 136 -9.81 7.86 0.32
CA VAL A 136 -10.66 7.56 1.48
C VAL A 136 -10.81 6.05 1.57
N ASP A 137 -10.72 5.54 2.79
CA ASP A 137 -11.07 4.17 3.16
C ASP A 137 -12.58 4.20 3.46
N ASP A 138 -13.41 3.80 2.49
CA ASP A 138 -14.88 3.90 2.65
C ASP A 138 -15.40 2.75 3.52
N ASP A 139 -14.78 1.57 3.47
CA ASP A 139 -15.19 0.39 4.22
C ASP A 139 -14.47 0.18 5.56
N CYS A 140 -13.63 1.13 5.96
CA CYS A 140 -12.91 1.18 7.23
C CYS A 140 -12.10 -0.09 7.55
N ASP A 141 -11.64 -0.84 6.53
CA ASP A 141 -10.82 -2.04 6.73
C ASP A 141 -9.31 -1.73 6.85
N GLY A 142 -8.93 -0.48 6.64
CA GLY A 142 -7.57 0.04 6.69
C GLY A 142 -6.81 -0.04 5.37
N LEU A 143 -7.45 -0.54 4.31
CA LEU A 143 -7.05 -0.38 2.92
C LEU A 143 -7.82 0.79 2.32
N VAL A 144 -7.36 1.28 1.18
CA VAL A 144 -7.89 2.48 0.55
C VAL A 144 -8.05 2.17 -0.92
N ASP A 145 -9.25 2.40 -1.46
CA ASP A 145 -9.58 2.19 -2.86
C ASP A 145 -9.26 0.74 -3.32
N GLU A 146 -9.43 -0.27 -2.46
CA GLU A 146 -9.09 -1.67 -2.77
C GLU A 146 -10.19 -2.42 -3.55
N TYR A 147 -9.78 -3.56 -4.12
CA TYR A 147 -10.68 -4.34 -4.97
C TYR A 147 -11.64 -5.19 -4.14
N SER A 148 -12.94 -4.88 -4.25
CA SER A 148 -14.02 -5.79 -3.91
C SER A 148 -14.80 -6.23 -5.17
N ALA A 149 -15.41 -7.41 -5.12
CA ALA A 149 -16.15 -7.98 -6.26
C ALA A 149 -17.37 -7.13 -6.70
N ASP A 150 -17.75 -6.15 -5.89
CA ASP A 150 -18.88 -5.24 -6.11
C ASP A 150 -18.42 -3.82 -6.53
N ASN A 151 -17.11 -3.52 -6.49
CA ASN A 151 -16.53 -2.22 -6.85
C ASN A 151 -16.20 -2.13 -8.36
N LEU A 152 -17.24 -1.95 -9.18
CA LEU A 152 -17.11 -1.65 -10.62
C LEU A 152 -16.60 -0.21 -10.90
N ALA A 153 -16.30 0.60 -9.87
CA ALA A 153 -15.94 2.00 -10.03
C ALA A 153 -14.46 2.23 -10.42
N CYS A 154 -13.57 1.26 -10.20
CA CYS A 154 -12.17 1.35 -10.66
C CYS A 154 -11.97 0.75 -12.08
N GLY A 155 -13.03 0.81 -12.90
CA GLY A 155 -13.15 0.18 -14.23
C GLY A 155 -12.26 0.72 -15.37
N THR A 156 -11.13 1.36 -15.07
CA THR A 156 -10.10 1.72 -16.07
C THR A 156 -8.74 1.10 -15.81
N CYS A 157 -8.50 0.58 -14.60
CA CYS A 157 -7.26 -0.07 -14.22
C CYS A 157 -7.50 -1.54 -13.83
N SER A 158 -6.57 -2.45 -14.16
CA SER A 158 -6.52 -3.80 -13.58
C SER A 158 -5.41 -3.88 -12.53
N LEU A 159 -5.78 -4.33 -11.33
CA LEU A 159 -4.87 -4.54 -10.21
C LEU A 159 -4.06 -5.83 -10.38
N SER A 160 -2.82 -5.82 -9.93
CA SER A 160 -1.95 -6.99 -9.89
C SER A 160 -0.89 -6.89 -8.79
N GLU A 161 -0.49 -8.03 -8.24
CA GLU A 161 0.56 -8.10 -7.22
C GLU A 161 1.70 -9.01 -7.66
N PHE A 162 2.94 -8.57 -7.43
CA PHE A 162 4.14 -9.39 -7.64
C PHE A 162 5.31 -8.94 -6.78
N GLY A 163 6.00 -9.89 -6.15
CA GLY A 163 7.26 -9.62 -5.45
C GLY A 163 7.16 -8.64 -4.28
N GLY A 164 5.95 -8.42 -3.73
CA GLY A 164 5.71 -7.40 -2.72
C GLY A 164 5.44 -5.99 -3.29
N ALA A 165 5.19 -5.86 -4.60
CA ALA A 165 4.67 -4.63 -5.18
C ALA A 165 3.22 -4.82 -5.62
N VAL A 166 2.41 -3.79 -5.42
CA VAL A 166 1.05 -3.68 -5.95
C VAL A 166 1.13 -2.81 -7.20
N SER A 167 0.44 -3.18 -8.28
CA SER A 167 0.48 -2.47 -9.55
C SER A 167 -0.90 -2.34 -10.18
N TRP A 168 -1.19 -1.15 -10.70
CA TRP A 168 -2.41 -0.81 -11.42
C TRP A 168 -2.05 -0.58 -12.88
N VAL A 169 -2.53 -1.43 -13.77
CA VAL A 169 -2.38 -1.25 -15.22
C VAL A 169 -3.59 -0.53 -15.75
N CYS A 170 -3.41 0.63 -16.36
CA CYS A 170 -4.50 1.50 -16.77
C CYS A 170 -4.39 1.92 -18.25
N SER A 171 -5.52 2.14 -18.90
CA SER A 171 -5.61 2.43 -20.35
C SER A 171 -5.81 3.92 -20.69
N GLU A 172 -5.51 4.83 -19.75
CA GLU A 172 -5.63 6.26 -19.96
C GLU A 172 -4.52 6.78 -20.86
N SER A 173 -4.92 7.51 -21.91
CA SER A 173 -3.98 8.15 -22.80
C SER A 173 -3.55 9.52 -22.24
N LEU A 174 -2.46 9.51 -21.47
CA LEU A 174 -1.93 10.68 -20.76
C LEU A 174 -0.48 10.99 -21.16
N ALA A 175 -0.12 12.27 -21.12
CA ALA A 175 1.27 12.71 -21.16
C ALA A 175 1.99 12.33 -19.85
N PHE A 176 3.32 12.21 -19.87
CA PHE A 176 4.11 11.63 -18.78
C PHE A 176 3.82 12.24 -17.41
N THR A 177 3.88 13.57 -17.28
CA THR A 177 3.61 14.26 -16.00
C THR A 177 2.17 14.05 -15.52
N ALA A 178 1.21 13.98 -16.44
CA ALA A 178 -0.19 13.72 -16.10
C ALA A 178 -0.42 12.25 -15.70
N ALA A 179 0.33 11.32 -16.32
CA ALA A 179 0.32 9.90 -15.96
C ALA A 179 0.91 9.68 -14.56
N GLU A 180 2.01 10.35 -14.23
CA GLU A 180 2.56 10.32 -12.86
C GLU A 180 1.57 10.92 -11.85
N ALA A 181 1.00 12.10 -12.15
CA ALA A 181 -0.01 12.71 -11.31
C ALA A 181 -1.29 11.86 -11.19
N PHE A 182 -1.56 10.96 -12.14
CA PHE A 182 -2.62 9.96 -12.04
C PHE A 182 -2.23 8.84 -11.07
N CYS A 183 -1.00 8.32 -11.14
CA CYS A 183 -0.53 7.31 -10.19
C CYS A 183 -0.53 7.80 -8.76
N GLN A 184 -0.14 9.06 -8.53
CA GLN A 184 -0.15 9.67 -7.20
C GLN A 184 -1.54 9.81 -6.58
N GLN A 185 -2.62 9.62 -7.34
CA GLN A 185 -3.99 9.60 -6.82
C GLN A 185 -4.28 8.35 -5.99
N PHE A 186 -3.59 7.23 -6.28
CA PHE A 186 -3.68 5.99 -5.51
C PHE A 186 -2.83 6.03 -4.23
N GLY A 187 -2.05 7.09 -4.02
CA GLY A 187 -1.24 7.29 -2.82
C GLY A 187 0.07 8.02 -3.11
N ALA A 188 0.59 8.71 -2.09
CA ALA A 188 1.80 9.54 -2.22
C ALA A 188 3.08 8.74 -2.52
N ALA A 189 3.09 7.44 -2.23
CA ALA A 189 4.20 6.51 -2.54
C ALA A 189 3.97 5.72 -3.85
N VAL A 190 2.88 6.01 -4.58
CA VAL A 190 2.55 5.33 -5.83
C VAL A 190 3.05 6.15 -7.01
N HIS A 191 3.95 5.56 -7.78
CA HIS A 191 4.60 6.18 -8.93
C HIS A 191 4.35 5.35 -10.19
N LEU A 192 4.62 5.93 -11.36
CA LEU A 192 4.76 5.14 -12.57
C LEU A 192 5.81 4.04 -12.39
N VAL A 193 5.56 2.86 -12.98
CA VAL A 193 6.35 1.65 -12.73
C VAL A 193 7.81 1.80 -13.11
N HIS A 194 8.71 1.37 -12.22
CA HIS A 194 10.14 1.31 -12.48
C HIS A 194 10.60 -0.15 -12.40
N PRO A 195 10.68 -0.88 -13.53
CA PRO A 195 11.18 -2.25 -13.54
C PRO A 195 12.70 -2.29 -13.28
N GLU A 196 13.14 -3.00 -12.25
CA GLU A 196 14.56 -3.06 -11.86
C GLU A 196 15.33 -4.23 -12.48
N ASN A 197 14.63 -5.18 -13.10
CA ASN A 197 15.22 -6.35 -13.73
C ASN A 197 14.28 -6.97 -14.78
N ALA A 198 14.82 -7.94 -15.52
CA ALA A 198 14.09 -8.62 -16.59
C ALA A 198 12.85 -9.40 -16.12
N THR A 199 12.85 -9.90 -14.88
CA THR A 199 11.70 -10.63 -14.33
C THR A 199 10.55 -9.69 -14.00
N GLU A 200 10.84 -8.56 -13.37
CA GLU A 200 9.84 -7.53 -13.08
C GLU A 200 9.27 -6.94 -14.38
N LEU A 201 10.13 -6.64 -15.36
CA LEU A 201 9.68 -6.14 -16.66
C LEU A 201 8.79 -7.15 -17.39
N ALA A 202 9.13 -8.44 -17.34
CA ALA A 202 8.28 -9.48 -17.93
C ALA A 202 6.91 -9.54 -17.23
N PHE A 203 6.87 -9.43 -15.89
CA PHE A 203 5.63 -9.38 -15.15
C PHE A 203 4.76 -8.18 -15.56
N VAL A 204 5.31 -6.97 -15.56
CA VAL A 204 4.59 -5.75 -15.96
C VAL A 204 3.97 -5.91 -17.35
N ARG A 205 4.72 -6.47 -18.29
CA ARG A 205 4.22 -6.74 -19.65
C ARG A 205 3.06 -7.73 -19.63
N ASP A 206 3.19 -8.86 -18.96
CA ASP A 206 2.13 -9.87 -18.87
C ASP A 206 0.85 -9.27 -18.29
N ARG A 207 0.96 -8.36 -17.31
CA ARG A 207 -0.21 -7.64 -16.77
C ARG A 207 -0.82 -6.67 -17.78
N ILE A 208 -0.02 -5.97 -18.57
CA ILE A 208 -0.51 -5.13 -19.68
C ILE A 208 -1.24 -5.98 -20.72
N PHE A 209 -0.69 -7.14 -21.10
CA PHE A 209 -1.33 -8.08 -22.01
C PHE A 209 -2.68 -8.57 -21.46
N ASP A 210 -2.73 -8.98 -20.19
CA ASP A 210 -3.95 -9.44 -19.54
C ASP A 210 -5.01 -8.32 -19.45
N HIS A 211 -4.60 -7.09 -19.19
CA HIS A 211 -5.48 -5.92 -19.11
C HIS A 211 -6.16 -5.60 -20.44
N LEU A 212 -5.39 -5.62 -21.53
CA LEU A 212 -5.86 -5.18 -22.83
C LEU A 212 -6.58 -6.28 -23.62
N GLY A 213 -6.27 -7.55 -23.35
CA GLY A 213 -6.78 -8.72 -24.08
C GLY A 213 -6.23 -8.87 -25.51
N GLU A 214 -6.03 -7.77 -26.22
CA GLU A 214 -5.30 -7.66 -27.49
C GLU A 214 -4.34 -6.47 -27.45
N VAL A 215 -3.10 -6.66 -27.91
CA VAL A 215 -2.10 -5.59 -27.92
C VAL A 215 -1.88 -5.10 -29.36
N PRO A 216 -2.49 -3.96 -29.75
CA PRO A 216 -2.13 -3.30 -30.98
C PRO A 216 -0.62 -3.04 -31.08
N ALA A 217 -0.09 -3.18 -32.29
CA ALA A 217 1.35 -3.07 -32.54
C ALA A 217 1.96 -1.73 -32.12
N GLU A 218 1.15 -0.67 -32.04
CA GLU A 218 1.59 0.70 -31.74
C GLU A 218 1.28 1.13 -30.29
N LEU A 219 0.90 0.19 -29.41
CA LEU A 219 0.64 0.54 -28.02
C LEU A 219 1.92 0.85 -27.26
N ARG A 220 1.83 1.93 -26.49
CA ARG A 220 2.89 2.57 -25.73
C ARG A 220 2.45 2.69 -24.28
N PHE A 221 3.25 2.25 -23.33
CA PHE A 221 2.94 2.37 -21.90
C PHE A 221 4.05 3.10 -21.17
N TRP A 222 3.69 4.10 -20.36
CA TRP A 222 4.69 4.81 -19.57
C TRP A 222 5.34 3.92 -18.51
N THR A 223 6.66 4.08 -18.38
CA THR A 223 7.40 3.71 -17.16
C THR A 223 7.62 4.96 -16.32
N GLY A 224 8.09 4.82 -15.08
CA GLY A 224 8.47 5.93 -14.20
C GLY A 224 9.90 6.42 -14.41
N LEU A 225 10.51 6.10 -15.55
CA LEU A 225 11.88 6.48 -15.87
C LEU A 225 11.90 7.68 -16.82
N HIS A 226 12.76 8.64 -16.50
CA HIS A 226 12.96 9.83 -17.32
C HIS A 226 14.40 10.32 -17.22
N ARG A 227 14.81 11.18 -18.15
CA ARG A 227 16.09 11.86 -18.10
C ARG A 227 16.04 12.91 -16.99
N ARG A 228 17.16 13.13 -16.30
CA ARG A 228 17.29 14.18 -15.30
C ARG A 228 16.86 15.53 -15.86
N GLU A 229 16.02 16.26 -15.12
CA GLU A 229 15.44 17.55 -15.55
C GLU A 229 16.48 18.57 -16.02
N ALA A 230 17.65 18.62 -15.36
CA ALA A 230 18.75 19.50 -15.74
C ALA A 230 19.30 19.26 -17.16
N LEU A 231 19.01 18.09 -17.74
CA LEU A 231 19.45 17.66 -19.07
C LEU A 231 18.29 17.65 -20.07
N TRP A 232 17.08 18.07 -19.69
CA TRP A 232 15.92 18.07 -20.60
C TRP A 232 16.14 18.96 -21.81
N ASP A 233 17.03 19.95 -21.69
CA ASP A 233 17.39 20.84 -22.79
C ASP A 233 18.46 20.29 -23.75
N GLU A 234 19.05 19.16 -23.44
CA GLU A 234 20.11 18.59 -24.26
C GLU A 234 19.54 17.68 -25.34
N CYS A 235 20.04 17.86 -26.57
CA CYS A 235 19.66 17.03 -27.71
C CYS A 235 20.73 15.93 -27.91
N THR A 236 20.66 14.88 -27.07
CA THR A 236 21.63 13.77 -27.08
C THR A 236 20.96 12.51 -27.62
N THR A 237 21.47 11.96 -28.73
CA THR A 237 20.90 10.76 -29.40
C THR A 237 21.43 9.44 -28.83
N ASN A 238 22.09 9.49 -27.68
CA ASN A 238 22.58 8.35 -26.90
C ASN A 238 23.12 8.85 -25.55
N PRO A 239 22.25 9.35 -24.65
CA PRO A 239 22.65 9.80 -23.31
C PRO A 239 23.34 8.70 -22.51
N ASP A 240 24.22 9.10 -21.59
CA ASP A 240 24.84 8.18 -20.65
C ASP A 240 23.76 7.53 -19.77
N ALA A 241 23.96 6.26 -19.40
CA ALA A 241 22.99 5.54 -18.56
C ALA A 241 22.72 6.25 -17.21
N THR A 242 23.67 7.06 -16.73
CA THR A 242 23.56 7.85 -15.49
C THR A 242 22.68 9.09 -15.60
N ASP A 243 22.27 9.45 -16.82
CA ASP A 243 21.38 10.59 -17.08
C ASP A 243 19.92 10.25 -16.74
N TRP A 244 19.58 8.97 -16.65
CA TRP A 244 18.25 8.47 -16.38
C TRP A 244 18.01 8.32 -14.87
N VAL A 245 16.82 8.71 -14.44
CA VAL A 245 16.37 8.67 -13.04
C VAL A 245 14.95 8.10 -13.00
N ALA A 246 14.56 7.57 -11.84
CA ALA A 246 13.23 7.06 -11.58
C ALA A 246 12.42 8.04 -10.71
N LEU A 247 11.12 8.14 -10.96
CA LEU A 247 10.19 9.00 -10.22
C LEU A 247 10.05 8.60 -8.74
N ASP A 248 10.18 7.29 -8.46
CA ASP A 248 10.22 6.73 -7.10
C ASP A 248 11.53 7.05 -6.35
N GLY A 249 12.50 7.70 -7.02
CA GLY A 249 13.80 8.04 -6.44
C GLY A 249 14.77 6.86 -6.30
N ALA A 250 14.37 5.66 -6.70
CA ALA A 250 15.23 4.48 -6.68
C ALA A 250 16.35 4.60 -7.73
N PRO A 251 17.53 4.00 -7.47
CA PRO A 251 18.64 4.02 -8.42
C PRO A 251 18.31 3.21 -9.68
N VAL A 252 18.48 3.82 -10.84
CA VAL A 252 18.26 3.16 -12.14
C VAL A 252 19.45 2.23 -12.46
N THR A 253 19.20 0.92 -12.44
CA THR A 253 20.23 -0.10 -12.76
C THR A 253 19.90 -0.97 -13.97
N TYR A 254 18.71 -0.81 -14.55
CA TYR A 254 18.21 -1.65 -15.62
C TYR A 254 17.52 -0.83 -16.71
N LEU A 255 18.11 -0.82 -17.91
CA LEU A 255 17.63 -0.06 -19.07
C LEU A 255 17.75 -0.93 -20.35
N PRO A 256 16.81 -1.87 -20.57
CA PRO A 256 16.82 -2.75 -21.74
C PRO A 256 16.28 -2.02 -22.98
N TRP A 257 17.05 -1.06 -23.51
CA TRP A 257 16.70 -0.31 -24.71
C TRP A 257 16.43 -1.21 -25.93
N ARG A 258 15.51 -0.79 -26.80
CA ARG A 258 15.35 -1.38 -28.13
C ARG A 258 16.57 -1.06 -29.01
N ASP A 259 16.76 -1.84 -30.06
CA ASP A 259 17.82 -1.57 -31.04
C ASP A 259 17.65 -0.16 -31.62
N GLY A 260 18.68 0.68 -31.44
CA GLY A 260 18.70 2.06 -31.91
C GLY A 260 18.36 3.10 -30.85
N ALA A 261 17.64 2.74 -29.79
CA ALA A 261 17.31 3.64 -28.68
C ALA A 261 18.42 3.68 -27.61
N PRO A 262 18.49 4.73 -26.78
CA PRO A 262 17.71 5.97 -26.89
C PRO A 262 18.18 6.85 -28.05
N ASP A 263 17.27 7.39 -28.87
CA ASP A 263 17.61 8.08 -30.14
C ASP A 263 17.12 9.52 -30.29
N ASN A 264 16.24 10.01 -29.40
CA ASN A 264 15.61 11.31 -29.53
C ASN A 264 14.96 11.54 -30.92
N ALA A 265 14.30 10.50 -31.45
CA ALA A 265 13.81 10.41 -32.82
C ALA A 265 12.75 11.45 -33.18
N GLU A 266 11.89 11.84 -32.25
CA GLU A 266 10.84 12.86 -32.47
C GLU A 266 11.41 14.26 -32.74
N CYS A 267 12.70 14.48 -32.47
CA CYS A 267 13.43 15.67 -32.86
C CYS A 267 13.99 15.54 -34.29
N PHE A 268 13.14 15.67 -35.32
CA PHE A 268 13.56 15.58 -36.73
C PHE A 268 13.91 16.94 -37.37
N PRO A 269 15.02 17.08 -38.12
CA PRO A 269 16.02 16.05 -38.40
C PRO A 269 16.98 15.87 -37.21
N LEU A 270 17.19 14.59 -36.83
CA LEU A 270 18.05 14.08 -35.75
C LEU A 270 19.02 15.12 -35.19
N CYS A 271 18.90 15.43 -33.90
CA CYS A 271 19.77 16.32 -33.12
C CYS A 271 21.09 16.66 -33.80
N THR A 272 21.11 17.77 -34.54
CA THR A 272 22.35 18.36 -35.03
C THR A 272 22.77 19.46 -34.07
N THR A 273 24.04 19.82 -34.07
CA THR A 273 24.55 20.95 -33.28
C THR A 273 23.91 22.30 -33.66
N GLU A 274 23.20 22.40 -34.78
CA GLU A 274 22.43 23.60 -35.19
C GLU A 274 21.01 23.65 -34.59
N LEU A 275 20.49 22.55 -34.06
CA LEU A 275 19.10 22.43 -33.56
C LEU A 275 18.96 22.49 -32.03
N LEU A 276 20.04 22.79 -31.31
CA LEU A 276 20.02 22.98 -29.85
C LEU A 276 19.08 24.11 -29.39
N GLU A 277 18.64 24.97 -30.32
CA GLU A 277 17.80 26.14 -30.07
C GLU A 277 16.39 26.03 -30.69
N ASP A 278 15.96 24.87 -31.22
CA ASP A 278 14.59 24.72 -31.76
C ASP A 278 13.59 24.38 -30.65
N PRO A 279 12.76 25.34 -30.18
CA PRO A 279 11.74 25.09 -29.15
C PRO A 279 10.59 24.21 -29.64
N GLY A 280 10.49 23.92 -30.95
CA GLY A 280 9.49 23.05 -31.53
C GLY A 280 9.85 21.56 -31.55
N CYS A 281 11.08 21.21 -31.16
CA CYS A 281 11.53 19.82 -31.07
C CYS A 281 11.03 19.17 -29.76
N PRO A 282 10.13 18.17 -29.82
CA PRO A 282 9.69 17.45 -28.64
C PRO A 282 10.77 16.43 -28.28
N ARG A 283 11.65 16.81 -27.34
CA ARG A 283 12.76 15.96 -26.89
C ARG A 283 12.24 14.74 -26.13
N GLU A 284 12.81 13.59 -26.42
CA GLU A 284 12.46 12.30 -25.87
C GLU A 284 13.18 12.05 -24.54
N ASN A 285 12.68 12.70 -23.48
CA ASN A 285 13.27 12.59 -22.15
C ASN A 285 12.53 11.61 -21.24
N CYS A 286 11.52 10.88 -21.72
CA CYS A 286 10.71 9.96 -20.91
C CYS A 286 10.73 8.56 -21.52
N ILE A 287 10.74 7.53 -20.67
CA ILE A 287 10.83 6.14 -21.13
C ILE A 287 9.45 5.49 -21.14
N GLU A 288 9.16 4.85 -22.27
CA GLU A 288 8.00 4.00 -22.45
C GLU A 288 8.40 2.55 -22.79
N LEU A 289 7.44 1.65 -22.60
CA LEU A 289 7.46 0.31 -23.15
C LEU A 289 6.99 0.39 -24.61
N GLY A 290 7.92 0.25 -25.55
CA GLY A 290 7.68 0.49 -26.97
C GLY A 290 6.86 -0.58 -27.71
N GLU A 291 6.74 -0.36 -29.03
CA GLU A 291 5.83 -1.07 -29.96
C GLU A 291 5.78 -2.61 -29.78
N ALA A 292 4.55 -3.11 -29.84
CA ALA A 292 4.11 -4.50 -29.62
C ALA A 292 4.50 -5.09 -28.25
N LEU A 293 4.83 -4.25 -27.26
CA LEU A 293 5.32 -4.69 -25.95
C LEU A 293 6.43 -5.74 -26.08
N THR A 294 7.32 -5.58 -27.08
CA THR A 294 8.46 -6.50 -27.29
C THR A 294 9.36 -6.63 -26.05
N GLY A 295 9.21 -5.70 -25.11
CA GLY A 295 9.83 -5.68 -23.80
C GLY A 295 11.12 -4.88 -23.76
N ALA A 296 11.31 -4.01 -24.75
CA ALA A 296 12.43 -3.11 -24.81
C ALA A 296 11.96 -1.65 -24.60
N PHE A 297 12.78 -0.87 -23.92
CA PHE A 297 12.52 0.53 -23.64
C PHE A 297 12.72 1.39 -24.89
N ASN A 298 11.90 2.43 -25.00
CA ASN A 298 12.04 3.48 -25.98
C ASN A 298 11.97 4.83 -25.25
N ASP A 299 12.79 5.79 -25.66
CA ASP A 299 12.62 7.18 -25.26
C ASP A 299 11.53 7.83 -26.12
N PHE A 300 10.75 8.71 -25.51
CA PHE A 300 9.63 9.36 -26.17
C PHE A 300 9.37 10.73 -25.54
N ALA A 301 8.76 11.66 -26.30
CA ALA A 301 8.52 12.99 -25.76
C ALA A 301 7.51 12.92 -24.63
N CYS A 302 7.93 13.41 -23.46
CA CYS A 302 7.12 13.44 -22.24
C CYS A 302 5.77 14.15 -22.43
N SER A 303 5.68 15.09 -23.37
CA SER A 303 4.48 15.85 -23.68
C SER A 303 3.47 15.10 -24.55
N MET A 304 3.91 14.06 -25.27
CA MET A 304 3.04 13.24 -26.12
C MET A 304 2.32 12.21 -25.26
N PRO A 305 1.03 11.93 -25.50
CA PRO A 305 0.33 10.92 -24.72
C PRO A 305 0.78 9.50 -25.11
N ALA A 306 0.96 8.65 -24.11
CA ALA A 306 1.06 7.19 -24.30
C ALA A 306 -0.34 6.58 -24.46
N ALA A 307 -0.42 5.28 -24.72
CA ALA A 307 -1.68 4.55 -24.81
C ALA A 307 -2.19 4.06 -23.45
N GLY A 308 -1.32 4.03 -22.44
CA GLY A 308 -1.66 3.66 -21.08
C GLY A 308 -0.48 3.89 -20.14
N LEU A 309 -0.66 3.46 -18.89
CA LEU A 309 0.31 3.61 -17.82
C LEU A 309 0.22 2.43 -16.85
N VAL A 310 1.30 2.19 -16.11
CA VAL A 310 1.29 1.26 -14.99
C VAL A 310 1.77 2.01 -13.76
N CYS A 311 0.92 2.07 -12.74
CA CYS A 311 1.25 2.62 -11.43
C CYS A 311 1.74 1.49 -10.53
N GLN A 312 2.70 1.75 -9.65
CA GLN A 312 3.27 0.76 -8.75
C GLN A 312 3.51 1.36 -7.37
N ALA A 313 3.11 0.59 -6.35
CA ALA A 313 3.49 0.80 -4.95
C ALA A 313 4.42 -0.34 -4.53
N ARG A 314 5.58 -0.03 -3.96
CA ARG A 314 6.51 -1.04 -3.41
C ARG A 314 6.27 -1.18 -1.92
N LEU A 315 5.88 -2.38 -1.44
CA LEU A 315 5.67 -2.63 -0.02
C LEU A 315 7.03 -2.59 0.69
N GLY A 316 7.29 -1.51 1.42
CA GLY A 316 8.54 -1.28 2.16
C GLY A 316 9.13 0.11 2.01
N ASP A 317 8.62 0.94 1.10
CA ASP A 317 8.90 2.38 1.11
C ASP A 317 8.04 3.07 2.18
N PRO A 318 8.66 3.90 3.05
CA PRO A 318 8.00 4.53 4.20
C PRO A 318 6.98 5.61 3.82
#